data_AF-A0A1G8QVT2-F1
#
_entry.id   AF-A0A1G8QVT2-F1
#
_cell.length_a   1.000
_cell.length_b   1.000
_cell.length_c   1.000
_cell.angle_alpha   90.00
_cell.angle_beta   90.00
_cell.angle_gamma   90.00
#
_symmetry.space_group_name_H-M   'P 1'
#
loop_
_entity.id
_entity.type
_entity.pdbx_description
1 polymer ?
#
loop_
_entity_poly.entity_id
_entity_poly.type
_entity_poly.pdbx_seq_one_letter_code
_entity_poly.pdbx_strand_id
1 'polypeptide(L)'
;MLTLKRNDSSNSSLHSVEASPVEWFPHVTVDLSCWHGGQKLKDLEQFEWHGDVVMGPALEQARRACDQFRVDNSSSLEVWAFRSDWEVAKTRSSEDQHWAHVDNECNLVSKVLLSHHPVWSSRHGALSAPIQWPQFDAKFLKFMSVKSNLESDTAWTDYLTAAIDSPPDRLAHRGVALVDGRIRDLSVTYRGVNDRSPDCHLIMVTGTIRIAMSPYVEALDDLELESAVNQSLSVKIELDQRRIELDTVDKTLRMAAWELQKSKNSI
;
A
#
# COMPACT_ATOMS: atom_id res chain seq x y z
N MET A 1 1.46 -34.80 -30.00
CA MET A 1 1.93 -34.94 -31.40
C MET A 1 0.82 -34.44 -32.31
N LEU A 2 1.19 -33.79 -33.42
CA LEU A 2 0.43 -32.86 -34.27
C LEU A 2 -0.99 -33.22 -34.76
N THR A 3 -1.78 -32.13 -34.90
CA THR A 3 -2.70 -31.72 -36.00
C THR A 3 -4.11 -32.31 -36.19
N LEU A 4 -5.04 -31.37 -36.48
CA LEU A 4 -6.02 -31.27 -37.61
C LEU A 4 -7.30 -30.55 -37.08
N LYS A 5 -8.04 -29.68 -37.78
CA LYS A 5 -8.08 -29.18 -39.16
C LYS A 5 -8.99 -27.92 -39.18
N ARG A 6 -8.84 -27.10 -40.23
CA ARG A 6 -9.58 -25.85 -40.52
C ARG A 6 -10.88 -26.13 -41.30
N ASN A 7 -11.74 -25.09 -41.34
CA ASN A 7 -12.91 -24.78 -42.21
C ASN A 7 -14.30 -25.15 -41.63
N ASP A 8 -15.34 -24.31 -41.62
CA ASP A 8 -15.64 -23.12 -42.44
C ASP A 8 -16.57 -22.08 -41.75
N SER A 9 -16.30 -20.81 -42.06
CA SER A 9 -17.16 -19.63 -42.22
C SER A 9 -18.42 -19.38 -41.34
N SER A 10 -18.37 -18.34 -40.51
CA SER A 10 -19.31 -17.21 -40.55
C SER A 10 -18.96 -16.11 -39.54
N ASN A 11 -18.75 -14.89 -40.06
CA ASN A 11 -18.77 -13.57 -39.41
C ASN A 11 -18.98 -13.51 -37.89
N SER A 12 -17.89 -13.28 -37.16
CA SER A 12 -17.73 -12.04 -36.41
C SER A 12 -16.25 -11.89 -36.12
N SER A 13 -15.62 -10.86 -36.69
CA SER A 13 -14.32 -10.38 -36.21
C SER A 13 -14.56 -9.79 -34.82
N LEU A 14 -14.65 -10.67 -33.82
CA LEU A 14 -14.28 -10.31 -32.47
C LEU A 14 -12.80 -9.92 -32.58
N HIS A 15 -12.55 -8.62 -32.72
CA HIS A 15 -11.27 -8.05 -32.36
C HIS A 15 -11.02 -8.53 -30.94
N SER A 16 -10.20 -9.57 -30.79
CA SER A 16 -9.47 -9.77 -29.54
C SER A 16 -8.65 -8.51 -29.40
N VAL A 17 -9.13 -7.57 -28.59
CA VAL A 17 -8.32 -6.45 -28.13
C VAL A 17 -7.14 -7.13 -27.45
N GLU A 18 -5.99 -7.15 -28.13
CA GLU A 18 -4.74 -7.56 -27.50
C GLU A 18 -4.59 -6.67 -26.28
N ALA A 19 -4.74 -7.26 -25.10
CA ALA A 19 -4.51 -6.54 -23.85
C ALA A 19 -3.09 -6.02 -23.93
N SER A 20 -2.96 -4.69 -24.01
CA SER A 20 -1.65 -4.06 -24.09
C SER A 20 -0.87 -4.44 -22.83
N PRO A 21 0.43 -4.78 -22.95
CA PRO A 21 1.20 -5.27 -21.81
C PRO A 21 1.24 -4.20 -20.71
N VAL A 22 0.91 -4.62 -19.48
CA VAL A 22 1.04 -3.78 -18.28
C VAL A 22 2.47 -3.86 -17.79
N GLU A 23 3.10 -2.71 -17.59
CA GLU A 23 4.43 -2.58 -17.00
C GLU A 23 4.37 -1.73 -15.72
N TRP A 24 5.29 -2.00 -14.78
CA TRP A 24 5.37 -1.33 -13.49
C TRP A 24 6.53 -0.35 -13.46
N PHE A 25 6.25 0.90 -13.09
CA PHE A 25 7.23 1.98 -13.10
C PHE A 25 7.47 2.51 -11.69
N PRO A 26 8.75 2.75 -11.32
CA PRO A 26 9.07 3.36 -10.04
C PRO A 26 8.60 4.81 -10.01
N HIS A 27 8.09 5.22 -8.86
CA HIS A 27 7.64 6.58 -8.59
C HIS A 27 7.94 6.93 -7.14
N VAL A 28 8.60 8.06 -6.90
CA VAL A 28 9.03 8.47 -5.57
C VAL A 28 8.32 9.77 -5.21
N THR A 29 7.77 9.81 -4.00
CA THR A 29 7.23 11.03 -3.40
C THR A 29 8.00 11.40 -2.14
N VAL A 30 8.14 12.70 -1.88
CA VAL A 30 8.63 13.24 -0.61
C VAL A 30 7.61 14.23 -0.09
N ASP A 31 7.01 13.88 1.05
CA ASP A 31 5.93 14.61 1.69
C ASP A 31 6.47 15.40 2.88
N LEU A 32 6.30 16.73 2.86
CA LEU A 32 6.67 17.62 3.96
C LEU A 32 5.44 17.97 4.78
N SER A 33 5.55 17.87 6.10
CA SER A 33 4.46 18.21 7.00
C SER A 33 4.93 18.77 8.34
N CYS A 34 4.06 19.55 8.97
CA CYS A 34 4.27 20.15 10.28
C CYS A 34 3.46 19.40 11.35
N TRP A 35 4.11 19.10 12.47
CA TRP A 35 3.59 18.26 13.55
C TRP A 35 3.72 18.93 14.90
N HIS A 36 2.81 18.61 15.82
CA HIS A 36 2.86 19.02 17.22
C HIS A 36 2.27 17.93 18.10
N GLY A 37 3.01 17.50 19.13
CA GLY A 37 2.51 16.50 20.08
C GLY A 37 2.01 15.21 19.44
N GLY A 38 2.68 14.74 18.38
CA GLY A 38 2.29 13.53 17.63
C GLY A 38 1.12 13.70 16.67
N GLN A 39 0.61 14.91 16.48
CA GLN A 39 -0.48 15.20 15.54
C GLN A 39 0.02 16.00 14.35
N LYS A 40 -0.35 15.57 13.14
CA LYS A 40 -0.12 16.33 11.91
C LYS A 40 -1.02 17.56 11.94
N LEU A 41 -0.41 18.73 11.93
CA LEU A 41 -1.13 20.01 11.88
C LEU A 41 -1.42 20.42 10.44
N LYS A 42 -0.45 20.22 9.54
CA LYS A 42 -0.55 20.71 8.18
C LYS A 42 0.42 20.00 7.24
N ASP A 43 -0.04 19.73 6.02
CA ASP A 43 0.80 19.42 4.87
C ASP A 43 1.41 20.70 4.29
N LEU A 44 2.72 20.67 4.09
CA LEU A 44 3.48 21.80 3.57
C LEU A 44 3.59 21.74 2.06
N GLU A 45 4.20 20.67 1.55
CA GLU A 45 4.46 20.49 0.12
C GLU A 45 4.76 19.01 -0.17
N GLN A 46 4.44 18.56 -1.38
CA GLN A 46 4.75 17.23 -1.87
C GLN A 46 5.61 17.36 -3.12
N PHE A 47 6.70 16.61 -3.16
CA PHE A 47 7.62 16.53 -4.30
C PHE A 47 7.49 15.16 -4.94
N GLU A 48 7.34 15.11 -6.26
CA GLU A 48 7.13 13.85 -6.97
C GLU A 48 8.04 13.75 -8.19
N TRP A 49 8.60 12.56 -8.42
CA TRP A 49 9.40 12.29 -9.63
C TRP A 49 9.48 10.80 -9.97
N HIS A 50 9.90 10.55 -11.21
CA HIS A 50 10.34 9.22 -11.66
C HIS A 50 11.78 8.99 -11.17
N GLY A 51 11.95 8.58 -9.91
CA GLY A 51 13.24 8.28 -9.28
C GLY A 51 13.69 9.27 -8.20
N ASP A 52 14.98 9.23 -7.83
CA ASP A 52 15.51 9.78 -6.57
C ASP A 52 15.80 11.30 -6.53
N VAL A 53 15.53 12.04 -7.60
CA VAL A 53 16.00 13.44 -7.77
C VAL A 53 15.33 14.43 -6.81
N VAL A 54 14.19 14.08 -6.22
CA VAL A 54 13.34 14.97 -5.41
C VAL A 54 13.86 15.32 -4.02
N MET A 55 14.83 14.55 -3.51
CA MET A 55 15.29 14.69 -2.12
C MET A 55 15.93 16.05 -1.83
N GLY A 56 16.82 16.53 -2.69
CA GLY A 56 17.51 17.81 -2.49
C GLY A 56 16.55 18.99 -2.34
N PRO A 57 15.69 19.25 -3.34
CA PRO A 57 14.68 20.31 -3.27
C PRO A 57 13.74 20.19 -2.06
N ALA A 58 13.30 18.97 -1.73
CA ALA A 58 12.42 18.75 -0.58
C ALA A 58 13.10 19.14 0.74
N LEU A 59 14.37 18.78 0.94
CA LEU A 59 15.10 19.12 2.17
C LEU A 59 15.43 20.61 2.27
N GLU A 60 15.68 21.28 1.14
CA GLU A 60 15.83 22.75 1.13
C GLU A 60 14.52 23.43 1.57
N GLN A 61 13.39 22.96 1.04
CA GLN A 61 12.08 23.49 1.41
C GLN A 61 11.73 23.22 2.88
N ALA A 62 12.07 22.04 3.40
CA ALA A 62 11.89 21.71 4.82
C ALA A 62 12.65 22.69 5.73
N ARG A 63 13.87 23.08 5.36
CA ARG A 63 14.67 24.08 6.09
C ARG A 63 14.04 25.48 6.01
N ARG A 64 13.59 25.91 4.83
CA ARG A 64 12.87 27.18 4.68
C ARG A 64 11.58 27.22 5.52
N ALA A 65 10.86 26.10 5.60
CA ALA A 65 9.68 26.00 6.45
C ALA A 65 10.05 26.16 7.94
N CYS A 66 11.18 25.59 8.38
CA CYS A 66 11.65 25.80 9.75
C CYS A 66 11.93 27.29 10.03
N ASP A 67 12.60 27.99 9.11
CA ASP A 67 12.86 29.42 9.25
C ASP A 67 11.55 30.23 9.28
N GLN A 68 10.61 29.90 8.38
CA GLN A 68 9.31 30.57 8.27
C GLN A 68 8.45 30.42 9.53
N PHE A 69 8.39 29.20 10.09
CA PHE A 69 7.59 28.90 11.27
C PHE A 69 8.37 29.06 12.58
N ARG A 70 9.64 29.50 12.52
CA ARG A 70 10.55 29.63 13.66
C ARG A 70 10.65 28.33 14.47
N VAL A 71 10.76 27.21 13.75
CA VAL A 71 11.01 25.90 14.34
C VAL A 71 12.49 25.79 14.65
N ASP A 72 12.83 25.86 15.93
CA ASP A 72 14.16 25.62 16.46
C ASP A 72 14.14 24.52 17.53
N ASN A 73 15.29 24.25 18.15
CA ASN A 73 15.44 23.20 19.16
C ASN A 73 14.58 23.41 20.43
N SER A 74 14.06 24.62 20.66
CA SER A 74 13.17 24.93 21.77
C SER A 74 11.68 24.78 21.42
N SER A 75 11.38 24.63 20.13
CA SER A 75 10.01 24.49 19.65
C SER A 75 9.45 23.08 19.91
N SER A 76 8.18 23.03 20.30
CA SER A 76 7.40 21.78 20.30
C SER A 76 6.88 21.42 18.92
N LEU A 77 6.98 22.33 17.95
CA LEU A 77 6.66 22.07 16.55
C LEU A 77 7.81 21.33 15.88
N GLU A 78 7.45 20.41 15.00
CA GLU A 78 8.41 19.62 14.24
C GLU A 78 8.04 19.64 12.76
N VAL A 79 9.04 19.84 11.91
CA VAL A 79 8.89 19.65 10.46
C VAL A 79 9.47 18.29 10.12
N TRP A 80 8.70 17.48 9.40
CA TRP A 80 9.10 16.15 8.98
C TRP A 80 9.06 16.04 7.46
N ALA A 81 10.02 15.29 6.92
CA ALA A 81 10.02 14.82 5.54
C ALA A 81 9.87 13.30 5.53
N PHE A 82 8.86 12.82 4.83
CA PHE A 82 8.60 11.41 4.63
C PHE A 82 8.84 11.06 3.16
N ARG A 83 9.53 9.95 2.92
CA ARG A 83 9.71 9.41 1.57
C ARG A 83 8.78 8.23 1.38
N SER A 84 8.09 8.20 0.24
CA SER A 84 7.30 7.06 -0.19
C SER A 84 7.80 6.55 -1.54
N ASP A 85 8.14 5.27 -1.61
CA ASP A 85 8.48 4.60 -2.86
C ASP A 85 7.25 3.83 -3.36
N TRP A 86 6.91 4.02 -4.62
CA TRP A 86 5.73 3.44 -5.26
C TRP A 86 6.10 2.69 -6.53
N GLU A 87 5.28 1.70 -6.85
CA GLU A 87 5.19 1.10 -8.17
C GLU A 87 3.85 1.46 -8.80
N VAL A 88 3.87 2.05 -9.98
CA VAL A 88 2.67 2.48 -10.71
C VAL A 88 2.54 1.66 -11.98
N ALA A 89 1.40 1.01 -12.14
CA ALA A 89 1.07 0.26 -13.34
C ALA A 89 0.77 1.24 -14.49
N LYS A 90 1.38 0.99 -15.64
CA LYS A 90 1.12 1.71 -16.88
C LYS A 90 0.89 0.72 -18.02
N THR A 91 0.07 1.12 -18.97
CA THR A 91 -0.14 0.40 -20.22
C THR A 91 0.39 1.23 -21.37
N ARG A 92 0.82 0.55 -22.43
CA ARG A 92 1.31 1.24 -23.63
C ARG A 92 0.18 1.34 -24.64
N SER A 93 -0.17 2.56 -25.03
CA SER A 93 -1.14 2.79 -26.10
C SER A 93 -0.66 2.18 -27.41
N SER A 94 -1.54 1.46 -28.09
CA SER A 94 -1.25 0.84 -29.39
C SER A 94 -1.12 1.87 -30.51
N GLU A 95 -1.72 3.06 -30.35
CA GLU A 95 -1.80 4.10 -31.37
C GLU A 95 -0.53 4.97 -31.44
N ASP A 96 0.00 5.39 -30.29
CA ASP A 96 1.11 6.35 -30.20
C ASP A 96 2.32 5.82 -29.40
N GLN A 97 2.25 4.59 -28.89
CA GLN A 97 3.31 3.94 -28.10
C GLN A 97 3.69 4.68 -26.82
N HIS A 98 2.87 5.63 -26.35
CA HIS A 98 3.09 6.31 -25.09
C HIS A 98 2.60 5.47 -23.91
N TRP A 99 3.27 5.64 -22.77
CA TRP A 99 2.87 5.03 -21.50
C TRP A 99 1.77 5.86 -20.85
N ALA A 100 0.59 5.27 -20.70
CA ALA A 100 -0.54 5.84 -19.97
C ALA A 100 -0.79 5.06 -18.69
N HIS A 101 -1.49 5.66 -17.73
CA HIS A 101 -1.96 4.93 -16.56
C HIS A 101 -2.97 3.86 -16.98
N VAL A 102 -2.97 2.72 -16.27
CA VAL A 102 -3.99 1.69 -16.46
C VAL A 102 -5.34 2.27 -16.05
N ASP A 103 -6.34 2.16 -16.91
CA ASP A 103 -7.70 2.58 -16.57
C ASP A 103 -8.21 1.82 -15.34
N ASN A 104 -8.81 2.55 -14.39
CA ASN A 104 -9.36 1.98 -13.16
C ASN A 104 -10.49 0.95 -13.43
N GLU A 105 -11.04 0.90 -14.65
CA GLU A 105 -12.05 -0.07 -15.06
C GLU A 105 -11.50 -1.51 -15.16
N CYS A 106 -10.17 -1.70 -15.15
CA CYS A 106 -9.56 -3.02 -15.22
C CYS A 106 -9.59 -3.81 -13.90
N ASN A 107 -10.16 -3.28 -12.81
CA ASN A 107 -10.19 -3.95 -11.48
C ASN A 107 -8.81 -4.46 -11.03
N LEU A 108 -7.75 -3.74 -11.39
CA LEU A 108 -6.36 -4.05 -11.03
C LEU A 108 -5.81 -2.92 -10.17
N VAL A 109 -5.03 -3.29 -9.14
CA VAL A 109 -4.26 -2.33 -8.36
C VAL A 109 -3.34 -1.57 -9.31
N SER A 110 -3.60 -0.29 -9.48
CA SER A 110 -2.85 0.58 -10.40
C SER A 110 -1.62 1.23 -9.74
N LYS A 111 -1.52 1.15 -8.40
CA LYS A 111 -0.43 1.72 -7.62
C LYS A 111 -0.19 0.91 -6.34
N VAL A 112 1.06 0.53 -6.08
CA VAL A 112 1.50 -0.24 -4.91
C VAL A 112 2.51 0.58 -4.11
N LEU A 113 2.26 0.75 -2.82
CA LEU A 113 3.22 1.35 -1.89
C LEU A 113 4.30 0.33 -1.54
N LEU A 114 5.55 0.62 -1.89
CA LEU A 114 6.69 -0.24 -1.61
C LEU A 114 7.35 0.09 -0.28
N SER A 115 7.56 1.37 -0.01
CA SER A 115 8.19 1.82 1.24
C SER A 115 7.59 3.16 1.66
N HIS A 116 7.57 3.41 2.95
CA HIS A 116 7.23 4.72 3.50
C HIS A 116 7.94 4.93 4.83
N HIS A 117 8.74 5.98 4.94
CA HIS A 117 9.57 6.22 6.10
C HIS A 117 10.01 7.67 6.25
N PRO A 118 10.34 8.13 7.48
CA PRO A 118 10.90 9.46 7.66
C PRO A 118 12.34 9.47 7.17
N VAL A 119 12.71 10.52 6.44
CA VAL A 119 14.07 10.73 5.90
C VAL A 119 14.77 11.94 6.52
N TRP A 120 14.00 12.86 7.10
CA TRP A 120 14.52 14.02 7.80
C TRP A 120 13.50 14.56 8.80
N SER A 121 13.97 15.13 9.91
CA SER A 121 13.15 15.97 10.79
C SER A 121 13.91 17.19 11.30
N SER A 122 13.18 18.24 11.71
CA SER A 122 13.79 19.44 12.28
C SER A 122 14.56 19.17 13.57
N ARG A 123 14.22 18.11 14.31
CA ARG A 123 14.89 17.72 15.56
C ARG A 123 16.16 16.89 15.33
N HIS A 124 16.13 15.96 14.39
CA HIS A 124 17.19 14.96 14.22
C HIS A 124 18.05 15.18 12.97
N GLY A 125 17.64 16.09 12.08
CA GLY A 125 18.28 16.23 10.78
C GLY A 125 17.99 15.01 9.91
N ALA A 126 18.98 14.60 9.11
CA ALA A 126 18.86 13.44 8.23
C ALA A 126 18.82 12.13 9.02
N LEU A 127 17.92 11.22 8.64
CA LEU A 127 17.73 9.93 9.29
C LEU A 127 18.35 8.78 8.45
N SER A 128 18.82 7.72 9.11
CA SER A 128 19.30 6.52 8.41
C SER A 128 18.18 5.78 7.68
N ALA A 129 18.54 4.98 6.69
CA ALA A 129 17.57 4.20 5.92
C ALA A 129 16.95 3.07 6.77
N PRO A 130 15.65 2.75 6.60
CA PRO A 130 14.95 1.72 7.38
C PRO A 130 15.56 0.32 7.31
N ILE A 131 16.32 0.02 6.25
CA ILE A 131 16.98 -1.28 6.11
C ILE A 131 17.98 -1.58 7.24
N GLN A 132 18.47 -0.53 7.92
CA GLN A 132 19.40 -0.62 9.05
C GLN A 132 18.70 -0.69 10.41
N TRP A 133 17.36 -0.59 10.43
CA TRP A 133 16.58 -0.56 11.66
C TRP A 133 16.08 -1.97 12.03
N PRO A 134 15.77 -2.24 13.32
CA PRO A 134 15.11 -3.47 13.74
C PRO A 134 13.83 -3.74 12.94
N GLN A 135 13.77 -4.90 12.27
CA GLN A 135 12.66 -5.26 11.36
C GLN A 135 11.69 -6.27 11.98
N PHE A 136 10.43 -6.15 11.58
CA PHE A 136 9.32 -6.98 12.01
C PHE A 136 8.48 -7.38 10.79
N ASP A 137 8.01 -8.62 10.76
CA ASP A 137 6.97 -9.03 9.83
C ASP A 137 5.62 -8.68 10.47
N ALA A 138 4.79 -7.94 9.73
CA ALA A 138 3.44 -7.55 10.15
C ALA A 138 2.44 -8.33 9.31
N LYS A 139 1.67 -9.19 9.96
CA LYS A 139 0.67 -10.04 9.32
C LYS A 139 -0.70 -9.45 9.52
N PHE A 140 -1.43 -9.17 8.44
CA PHE A 140 -2.82 -8.75 8.56
C PHE A 140 -3.80 -9.90 8.44
N LEU A 141 -4.98 -9.67 8.98
CA LEU A 141 -6.17 -10.47 8.81
C LEU A 141 -7.36 -9.54 8.58
N LYS A 142 -8.07 -9.73 7.47
CA LYS A 142 -9.23 -8.93 7.08
C LYS A 142 -10.37 -9.83 6.66
N PHE A 143 -11.53 -9.67 7.30
CA PHE A 143 -12.74 -10.37 6.90
C PHE A 143 -13.54 -9.52 5.91
N MET A 144 -14.12 -10.17 4.91
CA MET A 144 -14.97 -9.54 3.92
C MET A 144 -16.21 -10.38 3.67
N SER A 145 -17.34 -9.72 3.46
CA SER A 145 -18.53 -10.38 2.95
C SER A 145 -18.64 -10.12 1.45
N VAL A 146 -18.82 -11.18 0.67
CA VAL A 146 -18.79 -11.12 -0.79
C VAL A 146 -19.88 -12.00 -1.39
N LYS A 147 -20.52 -11.50 -2.45
CA LYS A 147 -21.34 -12.33 -3.34
C LYS A 147 -20.42 -12.92 -4.38
N SER A 148 -20.56 -14.22 -4.63
CA SER A 148 -19.67 -14.92 -5.54
C SER A 148 -20.43 -16.03 -6.24
N ASN A 149 -20.08 -16.26 -7.49
CA ASN A 149 -20.48 -17.46 -8.23
C ASN A 149 -19.38 -18.53 -8.25
N LEU A 150 -18.28 -18.30 -7.51
CA LEU A 150 -17.18 -19.25 -7.40
C LEU A 150 -17.56 -20.42 -6.49
N GLU A 151 -17.09 -21.61 -6.85
CA GLU A 151 -17.22 -22.79 -6.00
C GLU A 151 -16.33 -22.67 -4.76
N SER A 152 -16.69 -23.35 -3.67
CA SER A 152 -15.96 -23.27 -2.38
C SER A 152 -14.48 -23.64 -2.49
N ASP A 153 -14.15 -24.54 -3.43
CA ASP A 153 -12.81 -25.12 -3.59
C ASP A 153 -11.96 -24.33 -4.60
N THR A 154 -12.49 -23.23 -5.14
CA THR A 154 -11.78 -22.35 -6.06
C THR A 154 -10.64 -21.62 -5.35
N ALA A 155 -9.51 -21.37 -6.02
CA ALA A 155 -8.47 -20.49 -5.50
C ALA A 155 -8.93 -19.02 -5.52
N TRP A 156 -9.60 -18.57 -4.45
CA TRP A 156 -10.12 -17.20 -4.32
C TRP A 156 -9.05 -16.11 -4.44
N THR A 157 -7.78 -16.46 -4.19
CA THR A 157 -6.61 -15.56 -4.36
C THR A 157 -6.45 -15.07 -5.79
N ASP A 158 -6.92 -15.81 -6.79
CA ASP A 158 -6.74 -15.47 -8.20
C ASP A 158 -7.70 -14.36 -8.67
N TYR A 159 -8.69 -14.04 -7.84
CA TYR A 159 -9.76 -13.08 -8.15
C TYR A 159 -9.72 -11.85 -7.24
N LEU A 160 -8.64 -11.66 -6.50
CA LEU A 160 -8.43 -10.46 -5.72
C LEU A 160 -6.98 -10.05 -5.69
N THR A 161 -6.77 -8.77 -5.43
CA THR A 161 -5.45 -8.19 -5.19
C THR A 161 -5.50 -7.40 -3.89
N ALA A 162 -4.36 -7.26 -3.23
CA ALA A 162 -4.25 -6.52 -1.99
C ALA A 162 -3.06 -5.57 -2.04
N ALA A 163 -3.23 -4.37 -1.51
CA ALA A 163 -2.17 -3.39 -1.37
C ALA A 163 -2.38 -2.54 -0.11
N ILE A 164 -1.32 -1.90 0.37
CA ILE A 164 -1.44 -0.85 1.39
C ILE A 164 -2.13 0.36 0.75
N ASP A 165 -3.17 0.86 1.42
CA ASP A 165 -4.10 1.86 0.86
C ASP A 165 -3.45 3.23 0.68
N SER A 166 -2.67 3.67 1.68
CA SER A 166 -2.01 4.98 1.67
C SER A 166 -0.78 5.00 2.59
N PRO A 167 0.11 6.00 2.43
CA PRO A 167 1.25 6.19 3.31
C PRO A 167 0.82 6.39 4.78
N PRO A 168 1.32 5.59 5.72
CA PRO A 168 0.92 5.70 7.12
C PRO A 168 1.74 6.78 7.86
N ASP A 169 1.57 8.05 7.51
CA ASP A 169 2.33 9.19 8.05
C ASP A 169 2.44 9.17 9.59
N ARG A 170 1.33 8.85 10.28
CA ARG A 170 1.27 8.78 11.75
C ARG A 170 2.17 7.67 12.30
N LEU A 171 2.24 6.54 11.61
CA LEU A 171 3.10 5.43 11.97
C LEU A 171 4.57 5.82 11.76
N ALA A 172 4.88 6.46 10.62
CA ALA A 172 6.21 6.94 10.29
C ALA A 172 6.71 8.01 11.27
N HIS A 173 5.85 8.95 11.68
CA HIS A 173 6.16 9.95 12.70
C HIS A 173 6.45 9.30 14.07
N ARG A 174 5.78 8.19 14.40
CA ARG A 174 6.09 7.39 15.61
C ARG A 174 7.35 6.53 15.47
N GLY A 175 8.13 6.74 14.39
CA GLY A 175 9.37 6.02 14.16
C GLY A 175 9.17 4.65 13.54
N VAL A 176 8.02 4.33 12.95
CA VAL A 176 7.79 3.01 12.35
C VAL A 176 7.68 3.14 10.83
N ALA A 177 8.66 2.59 10.12
CA ALA A 177 8.72 2.60 8.67
C ALA A 177 8.04 1.37 8.06
N LEU A 178 7.41 1.57 6.91
CA LEU A 178 7.11 0.50 5.96
C LEU A 178 8.35 0.26 5.10
N VAL A 179 8.95 -0.93 5.21
CA VAL A 179 10.19 -1.29 4.47
C VAL A 179 9.86 -1.98 3.15
N ASP A 180 8.88 -2.88 3.20
CA ASP A 180 8.35 -3.57 2.03
C ASP A 180 6.84 -3.74 2.19
N GLY A 181 6.10 -2.90 1.47
CA GLY A 181 4.64 -2.88 1.41
C GLY A 181 4.04 -3.84 0.41
N ARG A 182 4.86 -4.61 -0.35
CA ARG A 182 4.32 -5.71 -1.14
C ARG A 182 3.78 -6.78 -0.21
N ILE A 183 2.49 -7.08 -0.37
CA ILE A 183 1.84 -8.11 0.42
C ILE A 183 2.35 -9.48 -0.04
N ARG A 184 3.09 -10.15 0.83
CA ARG A 184 3.57 -11.53 0.67
C ARG A 184 2.61 -12.51 1.31
N ASP A 185 2.68 -13.77 0.89
CA ASP A 185 1.91 -14.88 1.46
C ASP A 185 0.39 -14.59 1.51
N LEU A 186 -0.12 -13.92 0.48
CA LEU A 186 -1.53 -13.58 0.34
C LEU A 186 -2.34 -14.88 0.32
N SER A 187 -3.27 -15.02 1.26
CA SER A 187 -4.14 -16.18 1.36
C SER A 187 -5.58 -15.76 1.57
N VAL A 188 -6.50 -16.54 1.00
CA VAL A 188 -7.94 -16.34 1.15
C VAL A 188 -8.56 -17.64 1.64
N THR A 189 -9.24 -17.57 2.77
CA THR A 189 -9.92 -18.71 3.39
C THR A 189 -11.43 -18.45 3.41
N TYR A 190 -12.20 -19.36 2.82
CA TYR A 190 -13.66 -19.36 2.98
C TYR A 190 -14.05 -19.72 4.41
N ARG A 191 -14.95 -18.93 5.01
CA ARG A 191 -15.40 -19.09 6.41
C ARG A 191 -16.86 -19.52 6.54
N GLY A 192 -17.57 -19.72 5.43
CA GLY A 192 -18.99 -20.08 5.42
C GLY A 192 -19.87 -18.96 4.85
N VAL A 193 -21.18 -19.16 4.97
CA VAL A 193 -22.19 -18.15 4.63
C VAL A 193 -22.16 -17.04 5.69
N ASN A 194 -22.39 -15.79 5.28
CA ASN A 194 -22.50 -14.68 6.22
C ASN A 194 -23.86 -14.70 6.93
N ASP A 195 -23.87 -14.91 8.25
CA ASP A 195 -25.09 -14.89 9.06
C ASP A 195 -25.89 -13.58 8.93
N ARG A 196 -25.22 -12.46 8.59
CA ARG A 196 -25.85 -11.14 8.42
C ARG A 196 -26.39 -10.90 7.02
N SER A 197 -25.97 -11.72 6.04
CA SER A 197 -26.28 -11.56 4.63
C SER A 197 -26.33 -12.96 3.99
N PRO A 198 -27.49 -13.64 4.05
CA PRO A 198 -27.62 -15.07 3.73
C PRO A 198 -27.21 -15.48 2.30
N ASP A 199 -27.14 -14.52 1.38
CA ASP A 199 -26.70 -14.73 -0.01
C ASP A 199 -25.22 -14.40 -0.23
N CYS A 200 -24.47 -14.11 0.85
CA CYS A 200 -23.06 -13.74 0.78
C CYS A 200 -22.18 -14.76 1.51
N HIS A 201 -20.97 -14.89 1.01
CA HIS A 201 -19.89 -15.66 1.60
C HIS A 201 -19.08 -14.77 2.53
N LEU A 202 -18.69 -15.31 3.69
CA LEU A 202 -17.67 -14.69 4.54
C LEU A 202 -16.31 -15.27 4.14
N ILE A 203 -15.39 -14.41 3.73
CA ILE A 203 -14.00 -14.78 3.44
C ILE A 203 -13.07 -14.09 4.43
N MET A 204 -11.93 -14.71 4.67
CA MET A 204 -10.83 -14.15 5.45
C MET A 204 -9.61 -14.04 4.54
N VAL A 205 -9.13 -12.81 4.36
CA VAL A 205 -7.92 -12.50 3.60
C VAL A 205 -6.79 -12.21 4.57
N THR A 206 -5.62 -12.80 4.34
CA THR A 206 -4.42 -12.56 5.14
C THR A 206 -3.24 -12.29 4.25
N GLY A 207 -2.24 -11.59 4.76
CA GLY A 207 -0.95 -11.44 4.09
C GLY A 207 0.05 -10.77 5.02
N THR A 208 1.28 -10.66 4.57
CA THR A 208 2.41 -10.19 5.39
C THR A 208 3.14 -9.06 4.68
N ILE A 209 3.48 -8.01 5.42
CA ILE A 209 4.38 -6.93 5.00
C ILE A 209 5.59 -6.86 5.94
N ARG A 210 6.57 -6.02 5.61
CA ARG A 210 7.69 -5.75 6.51
C ARG A 210 7.72 -4.30 6.97
N ILE A 211 7.85 -4.13 8.28
CA ILE A 211 8.04 -2.83 8.93
C ILE A 211 9.37 -2.78 9.68
N ALA A 212 9.83 -1.59 10.03
CA ALA A 212 11.01 -1.41 10.88
C ALA A 212 10.84 -0.25 11.85
N MET A 213 11.51 -0.33 13.00
CA MET A 213 11.42 0.67 14.06
C MET A 213 12.70 1.50 14.17
N SER A 214 12.56 2.80 14.01
CA SER A 214 13.60 3.80 14.06
C SER A 214 14.30 3.85 15.42
N PRO A 215 15.63 4.01 15.44
CA PRO A 215 16.39 4.25 16.67
C PRO A 215 16.29 5.71 17.17
N TYR A 216 15.64 6.61 16.43
CA TYR A 216 15.64 8.05 16.71
C TYR A 216 14.42 8.53 17.51
N VAL A 217 13.41 7.68 17.65
CA VAL A 217 12.21 7.95 18.45
C VAL A 217 12.23 7.02 19.67
N GLU A 218 11.54 7.39 20.74
CA GLU A 218 11.36 6.51 21.91
C GLU A 218 10.85 5.14 21.44
N ALA A 219 11.56 4.08 21.87
CA ALA A 219 11.22 2.73 21.48
C ALA A 219 9.83 2.39 22.01
N LEU A 220 8.93 2.04 21.09
CA LEU A 220 7.64 1.50 21.45
C LEU A 220 7.84 0.10 22.01
N ASP A 221 7.11 -0.23 23.07
CA ASP A 221 7.01 -1.64 23.46
C ASP A 221 6.22 -2.43 22.40
N ASP A 222 6.26 -3.76 22.48
CA ASP A 222 5.64 -4.63 21.48
C ASP A 222 4.11 -4.37 21.36
N LEU A 223 3.43 -4.02 22.46
CA LEU A 223 1.98 -3.76 22.48
C LEU A 223 1.63 -2.38 21.89
N GLU A 224 2.42 -1.36 22.22
CA GLU A 224 2.29 -0.02 21.67
C GLU A 224 2.56 0.00 20.17
N LEU A 225 3.53 -0.79 19.71
CA LEU A 225 3.87 -0.96 18.31
C LEU A 225 2.71 -1.63 17.56
N GLU A 226 2.18 -2.75 18.08
CA GLU A 226 1.04 -3.44 17.48
C GLU A 226 -0.19 -2.52 17.41
N SER A 227 -0.46 -1.76 18.48
CA SER A 227 -1.54 -0.77 18.52
C SER A 227 -1.34 0.35 17.49
N ALA A 228 -0.12 0.86 17.33
CA ALA A 228 0.21 1.88 16.35
C ALA A 228 -0.05 1.41 14.91
N VAL A 229 0.39 0.18 14.61
CA VAL A 229 0.20 -0.49 13.31
C VAL A 229 -1.30 -0.67 13.04
N ASN A 230 -2.06 -1.24 14.00
CA ASN A 230 -3.50 -1.45 13.85
C ASN A 230 -4.30 -0.16 13.62
N GLN A 231 -3.85 0.97 14.18
CA GLN A 231 -4.53 2.26 14.03
C GLN A 231 -4.18 3.00 12.73
N SER A 232 -3.04 2.67 12.11
CA SER A 232 -2.47 3.49 11.02
C SER A 232 -2.41 2.76 9.69
N LEU A 233 -2.25 1.43 9.68
CA LEU A 233 -2.13 0.65 8.46
C LEU A 233 -3.48 0.13 7.98
N SER A 234 -3.84 0.52 6.76
CA SER A 234 -5.03 0.05 6.08
C SER A 234 -4.65 -0.74 4.82
N VAL A 235 -5.31 -1.89 4.64
CA VAL A 235 -5.17 -2.72 3.44
C VAL A 235 -6.37 -2.50 2.53
N LYS A 236 -6.11 -2.10 1.30
CA LYS A 236 -7.07 -2.10 0.21
C LYS A 236 -7.10 -3.49 -0.43
N ILE A 237 -8.29 -4.04 -0.59
CA ILE A 237 -8.51 -5.30 -1.32
C ILE A 237 -9.40 -4.97 -2.50
N GLU A 238 -8.90 -5.23 -3.70
CA GLU A 238 -9.63 -5.08 -4.94
C GLU A 238 -10.06 -6.45 -5.45
N LEU A 239 -11.31 -6.55 -5.89
CA LEU A 239 -11.94 -7.80 -6.31
C LEU A 239 -12.15 -7.77 -7.83
N ASP A 240 -12.01 -8.94 -8.47
CA ASP A 240 -12.54 -9.12 -9.83
C ASP A 240 -14.07 -9.12 -9.78
N GLN A 241 -14.65 -7.95 -10.05
CA GLN A 241 -16.09 -7.71 -10.00
C GLN A 241 -16.90 -8.58 -10.97
N ARG A 242 -16.25 -9.26 -11.93
CA ARG A 242 -16.95 -10.20 -12.83
C ARG A 242 -17.33 -11.51 -12.13
N ARG A 243 -16.66 -11.82 -11.01
CA ARG A 243 -16.77 -13.11 -10.30
C ARG A 243 -17.11 -12.93 -8.84
N ILE A 244 -16.59 -11.88 -8.22
CA ILE A 244 -16.75 -11.58 -6.80
C ILE A 244 -17.18 -10.13 -6.64
N GLU A 245 -18.33 -9.93 -6.03
CA GLU A 245 -18.85 -8.60 -5.70
C GLU A 245 -18.80 -8.40 -4.18
N LEU A 246 -18.42 -7.20 -3.76
CA LEU A 246 -18.45 -6.85 -2.34
C LEU A 246 -19.90 -6.72 -1.87
N ASP A 247 -20.23 -7.32 -0.71
CA ASP A 247 -21.53 -7.08 -0.11
C ASP A 247 -21.60 -5.66 0.47
N THR A 248 -22.42 -4.81 -0.14
CA THR A 248 -22.65 -3.44 0.33
C THR A 248 -23.64 -3.36 1.50
N VAL A 249 -24.33 -4.46 1.82
CA VAL A 249 -25.30 -4.55 2.93
C VAL A 249 -24.57 -4.77 4.25
N ASP A 250 -23.50 -5.56 4.25
CA ASP A 250 -22.59 -5.68 5.38
C ASP A 250 -21.72 -4.42 5.52
N LYS A 251 -22.28 -3.38 6.13
CA LYS A 251 -21.59 -2.12 6.43
C LYS A 251 -20.52 -2.25 7.51
N THR A 252 -20.36 -3.43 8.12
CA THR A 252 -19.21 -3.69 8.99
C THR A 252 -17.97 -3.92 8.12
N LEU A 253 -17.47 -2.84 7.51
CA LEU A 253 -16.12 -2.81 6.93
C LEU A 253 -15.14 -3.10 8.08
N ARG A 254 -14.76 -4.37 8.22
CA ARG A 254 -13.85 -4.78 9.28
C ARG A 254 -12.47 -4.26 8.89
N MET A 255 -11.93 -3.36 9.71
CA MET A 255 -10.55 -2.94 9.58
C MET A 255 -9.65 -4.18 9.62
N ALA A 256 -8.55 -4.14 8.87
CA ALA A 256 -7.56 -5.19 8.98
C ALA A 256 -6.99 -5.18 10.40
N ALA A 257 -6.97 -6.35 11.05
CA ALA A 257 -6.22 -6.55 12.27
C ALA A 257 -4.79 -6.94 11.91
N TRP A 258 -3.81 -6.41 12.63
CA TRP A 258 -2.39 -6.68 12.39
C TRP A 258 -1.76 -7.35 13.60
N GLU A 259 -0.98 -8.39 13.36
CA GLU A 259 -0.16 -9.10 14.34
C GLU A 259 1.31 -8.91 13.97
N LEU A 260 2.18 -8.68 14.96
CA LEU A 260 3.60 -8.43 14.74
C LEU A 260 4.45 -9.61 15.21
N GLN A 261 5.42 -9.98 14.38
CA GLN A 261 6.42 -10.98 14.72
C GLN A 261 7.81 -10.45 14.39
N LYS A 262 8.74 -10.54 15.36
CA LYS A 262 10.15 -10.17 15.11
C LYS A 262 10.70 -11.02 13.97
N SER A 263 11.24 -10.37 12.95
CA SER A 263 11.82 -11.07 11.81
C SER A 263 13.04 -11.87 12.27
N LYS A 264 13.13 -13.14 11.88
CA LYS A 264 14.22 -14.06 12.28
C LYS A 264 15.62 -13.63 11.78
N ASN A 265 15.68 -12.61 10.92
CA ASN A 265 16.90 -12.09 10.30
C ASN A 265 17.27 -10.67 10.78
N SER A 266 16.70 -10.19 11.89
CA SER A 266 17.07 -8.90 12.47
C SER A 266 18.47 -9.01 13.10
N ILE A 267 19.43 -8.28 12.53
CA ILE A 267 20.79 -8.11 13.07
C ILE A 267 20.73 -7.34 14.38
#